data_AF-A0A952WG19-F1
#
_entry.id   AF-A0A952WG19-F1
#
_cell.length_a   1.000
_cell.length_b   1.000
_cell.length_c   1.000
_cell.angle_alpha   90.00
_cell.angle_beta   90.00
_cell.angle_gamma   90.00
#
_symmetry.space_group_name_H-M   'P 1'
#
loop_
_entity.id
_entity.type
_entity.pdbx_description
1 polymer ?
#
loop_
_entity_poly.entity_id
_entity_poly.type
_entity_poly.pdbx_seq_one_letter_code
_entity_poly.pdbx_strand_id
1 'polypeptide(L)'
;MTTRRNNPTPEPTAAEMYAARRNDIDRLLDVLAMELDKHDEQAKADPTNWGITGNLGKVRSDLMDTVAFLSGMDREDVERFLAE
;
A
#
# COMPACT_ATOMS: atom_id res chain seq x y z
N MET A 1 -32.21 -30.89 28.29
CA MET A 1 -31.87 -29.90 27.23
C MET A 1 -30.94 -28.87 27.85
N THR A 2 -29.66 -28.87 27.50
CA THR A 2 -28.67 -27.93 28.03
C THR A 2 -28.46 -26.82 27.00
N THR A 3 -28.91 -25.61 27.31
CA THR A 3 -28.78 -24.43 26.45
C THR A 3 -27.30 -24.05 26.31
N ARG A 4 -26.75 -24.11 25.09
CA ARG A 4 -25.44 -23.51 24.78
C ARG A 4 -25.59 -21.99 24.89
N ARG A 5 -24.86 -21.37 25.81
CA ARG A 5 -24.66 -19.91 25.81
C ARG A 5 -23.77 -19.56 24.62
N ASN A 6 -24.31 -18.81 23.66
CA ASN A 6 -23.48 -18.08 22.70
C ASN A 6 -22.87 -16.89 23.44
N ASN A 7 -21.60 -16.98 23.82
CA ASN A 7 -20.85 -15.78 24.20
C ASN A 7 -20.39 -15.08 22.91
N PRO A 8 -20.62 -13.77 22.77
CA PRO A 8 -20.07 -13.01 21.66
C PRO A 8 -18.54 -13.02 21.74
N THR A 9 -17.89 -13.17 20.59
CA THR A 9 -16.45 -13.01 20.47
C THR A 9 -16.09 -11.58 20.92
N PRO A 10 -15.07 -11.39 21.78
CA PRO A 10 -14.64 -10.05 22.17
C PRO A 10 -14.25 -9.22 20.95
N GLU A 11 -14.60 -7.94 20.96
CA GLU A 11 -14.09 -6.99 19.97
C GLU A 11 -12.56 -6.90 20.06
N PRO A 12 -11.85 -6.83 18.92
CA PRO A 12 -10.40 -6.71 18.94
C PRO A 12 -9.94 -5.44 19.65
N THR A 13 -8.80 -5.55 20.32
CA THR A 13 -8.10 -4.40 20.89
C THR A 13 -7.48 -3.52 19.81
N ALA A 14 -7.15 -2.28 20.16
CA ALA A 14 -6.43 -1.38 19.26
C ALA A 14 -5.08 -1.96 18.80
N ALA A 15 -4.39 -2.70 19.67
CA ALA A 15 -3.11 -3.34 19.35
C ALA A 15 -3.29 -4.48 18.32
N GLU A 16 -4.32 -5.31 18.49
CA GLU A 16 -4.64 -6.37 17.53
C GLU A 16 -5.04 -5.78 16.17
N MET A 17 -5.83 -4.70 16.15
CA MET A 17 -6.18 -4.02 14.90
C MET A 17 -5.02 -3.32 14.24
N TYR A 18 -4.10 -2.73 15.01
CA TYR A 18 -2.87 -2.19 14.47
C TYR A 18 -2.04 -3.30 13.81
N ALA A 19 -1.81 -4.41 14.52
CA ALA A 19 -1.02 -5.54 14.00
C ALA A 19 -1.63 -6.13 12.73
N ALA A 20 -2.96 -6.33 12.69
CA ALA A 20 -3.67 -6.82 11.51
C ALA A 20 -3.52 -5.87 10.32
N ARG A 21 -3.80 -4.57 10.50
CA ARG A 21 -3.66 -3.57 9.43
C ARG A 21 -2.23 -3.44 8.94
N ARG A 22 -1.26 -3.49 9.85
CA ARG A 22 0.16 -3.44 9.53
C ARG A 22 0.61 -4.68 8.75
N ASN A 23 0.00 -5.85 9.00
CA ASN A 23 0.22 -7.05 8.21
C ASN A 23 -0.43 -6.97 6.81
N ASP A 24 -1.62 -6.38 6.71
CA ASP A 24 -2.27 -6.16 5.42
C ASP A 24 -1.46 -5.20 4.53
N ILE A 25 -0.92 -4.12 5.12
CA ILE A 25 -0.03 -3.19 4.41
C ILE A 25 1.22 -3.92 3.88
N ASP A 26 1.87 -4.78 4.66
CA ASP A 26 3.01 -5.56 4.15
C ASP A 26 2.62 -6.38 2.92
N ARG A 27 1.48 -7.09 2.99
CA ARG A 27 1.00 -7.89 1.85
C ARG A 27 0.68 -7.03 0.63
N LEU A 28 0.13 -5.84 0.83
CA LEU A 28 -0.14 -4.91 -0.27
C LEU A 28 1.16 -4.42 -0.92
N LEU A 29 2.22 -4.19 -0.12
CA LEU A 29 3.54 -3.84 -0.64
C LEU A 29 4.18 -5.00 -1.42
N ASP A 30 4.05 -6.23 -0.93
CA ASP A 30 4.51 -7.43 -1.66
C ASP A 30 3.77 -7.57 -3.01
N VAL A 31 2.45 -7.37 -3.02
CA VAL A 31 1.65 -7.40 -4.25
C VAL A 31 2.03 -6.26 -5.18
N LEU A 32 2.25 -5.05 -4.66
CA LEU A 32 2.71 -3.92 -5.47
C LEU A 32 4.04 -4.23 -6.15
N ALA A 33 5.00 -4.84 -5.46
CA ALA A 33 6.26 -5.25 -6.05
C ALA A 33 6.06 -6.25 -7.21
N MET A 34 5.21 -7.27 -7.02
CA MET A 34 4.89 -8.22 -8.10
C MET A 34 4.22 -7.56 -9.31
N GLU A 35 3.36 -6.56 -9.10
CA GLU A 35 2.72 -5.84 -10.21
C GLU A 35 3.70 -4.91 -10.93
N LEU A 36 4.67 -4.32 -10.22
CA LEU A 36 5.76 -3.54 -10.84
C LEU A 36 6.63 -4.43 -11.74
N ASP A 37 6.96 -5.65 -11.32
CA ASP A 37 7.72 -6.60 -12.15
C ASP A 37 6.99 -6.94 -13.46
N LYS A 38 5.66 -7.12 -13.40
CA LYS A 38 4.83 -7.34 -14.61
C LYS A 38 4.79 -6.11 -15.50
N HIS A 39 4.71 -4.92 -14.91
CA HIS A 39 4.78 -3.67 -15.68
C HIS A 39 6.14 -3.50 -16.37
N ASP A 40 7.24 -3.92 -15.74
CA ASP A 40 8.56 -3.91 -16.36
C ASP A 40 8.64 -4.83 -17.57
N GLU A 41 8.04 -6.03 -17.50
CA GLU A 41 7.93 -6.94 -18.65
C GLU A 41 7.11 -6.30 -19.79
N GLN A 42 6.00 -5.64 -19.46
CA GLN A 42 5.16 -4.96 -20.45
C GLN A 42 5.87 -3.76 -21.08
N ALA A 43 6.58 -2.95 -20.29
CA ALA A 43 7.35 -1.81 -20.79
C ALA A 43 8.49 -2.25 -21.72
N LYS A 44 9.13 -3.39 -21.42
CA LYS A 44 10.14 -3.99 -22.31
C LYS A 44 9.52 -4.48 -23.63
N ALA A 45 8.30 -5.04 -23.57
CA ALA A 45 7.61 -5.54 -24.75
C ALA A 45 7.07 -4.42 -25.66
N ASP A 46 6.65 -3.29 -25.09
CA ASP A 46 6.20 -2.10 -25.81
C ASP A 46 6.83 -0.82 -25.24
N PRO A 47 8.07 -0.49 -25.62
CA PRO A 47 8.80 0.65 -25.08
C PRO A 47 8.22 2.01 -25.49
N THR A 48 7.25 2.04 -26.41
CA THR A 48 6.57 3.28 -26.84
C THR A 48 5.25 3.52 -26.12
N ASN A 49 4.83 2.60 -25.25
CA ASN A 49 3.59 2.73 -24.49
C ASN A 49 3.74 3.68 -23.30
N TRP A 50 3.44 4.95 -23.55
CA TRP A 50 3.40 5.99 -22.52
C TRP A 50 2.36 5.76 -21.42
N GLY A 51 1.37 4.89 -21.65
CA GLY A 51 0.40 4.50 -20.63
C GLY A 51 1.04 3.81 -19.43
N ILE A 52 2.06 2.98 -19.66
CA ILE A 52 2.78 2.27 -18.58
C ILE A 52 3.56 3.27 -17.72
N THR A 53 4.27 4.21 -18.35
CA THR A 53 4.94 5.31 -17.67
C THR A 53 3.96 6.17 -16.87
N GLY A 54 2.79 6.48 -17.46
CA GLY A 54 1.73 7.23 -16.80
C GLY A 54 1.19 6.52 -15.54
N ASN A 55 1.00 5.19 -15.60
CA ASN A 55 0.60 4.40 -14.44
C ASN A 55 1.61 4.51 -13.29
N LEU A 56 2.91 4.41 -13.59
CA LEU A 56 3.96 4.59 -12.58
C LEU A 56 3.97 6.01 -11.98
N GLY A 57 3.67 7.03 -12.78
CA GLY A 57 3.49 8.41 -12.30
C GLY A 57 2.38 8.53 -11.26
N LYS A 58 1.22 7.89 -11.49
CA LYS A 58 0.12 7.87 -10.53
C LYS A 58 0.48 7.12 -9.25
N VAL A 59 1.06 5.91 -9.37
CA VAL A 59 1.48 5.09 -8.23
C VAL A 59 2.49 5.85 -7.36
N ARG A 60 3.49 6.50 -7.98
CA ARG A 60 4.45 7.35 -7.27
C ARG A 60 3.74 8.45 -6.48
N SER A 61 2.79 9.16 -7.10
CA SER A 61 2.04 10.22 -6.43
C SER A 61 1.29 9.71 -5.19
N ASP A 62 0.61 8.56 -5.30
CA ASP A 62 -0.18 8.00 -4.20
C ASP A 62 0.69 7.51 -3.03
N LEU A 63 1.85 6.92 -3.33
CA LEU A 63 2.83 6.54 -2.32
C LEU A 63 3.36 7.76 -1.58
N MET A 64 3.60 8.87 -2.28
CA MET A 64 4.04 10.10 -1.64
C MET A 64 2.97 10.68 -0.71
N ASP A 65 1.70 10.68 -1.11
CA ASP A 65 0.59 11.10 -0.23
C ASP A 65 0.48 10.20 1.00
N THR A 66 0.69 8.90 0.81
CA THR A 66 0.69 7.91 1.91
C THR A 66 1.84 8.17 2.89
N VAL A 67 3.04 8.46 2.38
CA VAL A 67 4.22 8.78 3.20
C VAL A 67 4.04 10.11 3.93
N ALA A 68 3.57 11.16 3.24
CA ALA A 68 3.26 12.45 3.84
C ALA A 68 2.29 12.29 5.01
N PHE A 69 1.19 11.56 4.81
CA PHE A 69 0.21 11.25 5.85
C PHE A 69 0.82 10.53 7.06
N LEU A 70 1.64 9.50 6.84
CA LEU A 70 2.19 8.69 7.92
C LEU A 70 3.32 9.39 8.68
N SER A 71 4.13 10.18 7.98
CA SER A 71 5.30 10.89 8.53
C SER A 71 4.94 12.24 9.16
N GLY A 72 3.78 12.81 8.82
CA GLY A 72 3.43 14.19 9.19
C GLY A 72 4.23 15.25 8.43
N MET A 73 4.92 14.87 7.36
CA MET A 73 5.61 15.79 6.45
C MET A 73 4.64 16.34 5.42
N ASP A 74 4.90 17.57 4.97
CA ASP A 74 4.22 18.10 3.78
C ASP A 74 4.67 17.34 2.54
N ARG A 75 3.80 17.27 1.53
CA ARG A 75 4.07 16.52 0.30
C ARG A 75 5.33 17.04 -0.40
N GLU A 76 5.55 18.35 -0.37
CA GLU A 76 6.72 19.02 -0.94
C GLU A 76 8.03 18.55 -0.30
N ASP A 77 8.02 18.21 0.99
CA ASP A 77 9.20 17.70 1.67
C ASP A 77 9.47 16.23 1.31
N VAL A 78 8.42 15.44 1.08
CA VAL A 78 8.55 14.09 0.49
C VAL A 78 9.09 14.17 -0.94
N GLU A 79 8.64 15.15 -1.73
CA GLU A 79 9.17 15.41 -3.08
C GLU A 79 10.65 15.75 -3.05
N ARG A 80 11.06 16.64 -2.14
CA ARG A 80 12.46 17.03 -1.94
C ARG A 80 13.33 15.83 -1.56
N PHE A 81 12.87 15.00 -0.63
CA PHE A 81 13.56 13.78 -0.22
C PHE A 81 13.81 12.81 -1.39
N LEU A 82 12.87 12.68 -2.33
CA LEU A 82 13.04 11.81 -3.51
C LEU A 82 13.92 12.41 -4.61
N ALA A 83 14.23 13.70 -4.55
CA ALA A 83 15.05 14.40 -5.54
C ALA A 83 16.54 14.47 -5.17
N GLU A 84 16.89 14.10 -3.93
CA GLU A 84 18.24 14.00 -3.40
C GLU A 84 18.86 12.61 -3.65
#